data_AF-A0A4U6TGK6-F1
#
_entry.id   AF-A0A4U6TGK6-F1
#
_cell.length_a   1.000
_cell.length_b   1.000
_cell.length_c   1.000
_cell.angle_alpha   90.00
_cell.angle_beta   90.00
_cell.angle_gamma   90.00
#
_symmetry.space_group_name_H-M   'P 1'
#
loop_
_entity.id
_entity.type
_entity.pdbx_description
1 polymer ?
#
loop_
_entity_poly.entity_id
_entity_poly.type
_entity_poly.pdbx_seq_one_letter_code
_entity_poly.pdbx_strand_id
1 'polypeptide(L)'
;MLRRGVLLLVAVLLAVARLPHAYASEADHKYKAEETVKLWVNKVGPYNNPQETYNYYSLPFCQPSENPTHKWGGLGEVLGGNELIDSQIDIKFLKNVDKGLICTIELDAQKVRQFSDAIESSYWFELFIDDLPLWGFVGETDKNNENKHYLYTHKNIVVKYNGNRIIHVNLTQESPKLLEAGKKLDMTYSVKWVQTNVAFARRFEVYLDYPFFEHQIHWFSIFNSFMMVIFLTGLVSMILMRTLRNDYAKYAREDDDLESLERDVNEESGWKLVHGDVFRPPRGLVFLSAFVGIGTQLAALILLVIVLAIVGMLYVGRGAIITTFIVCYALTSFISGYVSGGLYSRNGGKNWIKSMILTASLFPFLCFSIGLVLNTIAIFYRSLAAIPFGTMVVIFVLWAFISFPLVLLGTVVGRNWSGAPNNPCRVKTIPRPIPEKKWYLTPSVISLMGGLLPFGSIFIEMYFVFTSFWNYKVYYVYGFMLLVFVILIIVTICVTIVGTYFLLNAENYHWQWTSFFSAASTALYVYLYSIYYYHVKTKMSGFFQTSFYFGYTLMFCLGLGILCGAVGYLGSTLFVRRIYRNIKCD
;
A
#
# COMPACT_ATOMS: atom_id res chain seq x y z
N MET A 1 -27.98 24.89 0.82
CA MET A 1 -26.99 25.02 1.92
C MET A 1 -25.69 24.24 1.68
N LEU A 2 -25.72 23.03 1.08
CA LEU A 2 -24.50 22.22 0.83
C LEU A 2 -23.40 22.92 0.00
N ARG A 3 -23.77 23.72 -1.00
CA ARG A 3 -22.82 24.39 -1.91
C ARG A 3 -22.01 25.51 -1.24
N ARG A 4 -22.54 26.12 -0.18
CA ARG A 4 -21.86 27.17 0.61
C ARG A 4 -20.88 26.58 1.62
N GLY A 5 -21.17 25.41 2.18
CA GLY A 5 -20.28 24.71 3.12
C GLY A 5 -18.99 24.21 2.46
N VAL A 6 -19.08 23.67 1.24
CA VAL A 6 -17.90 23.22 0.47
C VAL A 6 -17.03 24.41 0.04
N LEU A 7 -17.64 25.53 -0.38
CA LEU A 7 -16.90 26.74 -0.71
C LEU A 7 -16.22 27.36 0.52
N LEU A 8 -16.85 27.33 1.70
CA LEU A 8 -16.23 27.82 2.93
C LEU A 8 -15.04 26.94 3.35
N LEU A 9 -15.16 25.62 3.22
CA LEU A 9 -14.08 24.69 3.55
C LEU A 9 -12.88 24.87 2.62
N VAL A 10 -13.12 25.04 1.32
CA VAL A 10 -12.08 25.31 0.32
C VAL A 10 -11.48 26.70 0.52
N ALA A 11 -12.27 27.71 0.89
CA ALA A 11 -11.78 29.06 1.19
C ALA A 11 -10.95 29.10 2.48
N VAL A 12 -11.30 28.34 3.51
CA VAL A 12 -10.52 28.21 4.74
C VAL A 12 -9.21 27.46 4.48
N LEU A 13 -9.23 26.39 3.67
CA LEU A 13 -8.01 25.69 3.24
C LEU A 13 -7.09 26.59 2.39
N LEU A 14 -7.65 27.46 1.54
CA LEU A 14 -6.88 28.44 0.76
C LEU A 14 -6.39 29.63 1.58
N ALA A 15 -7.11 30.02 2.65
CA ALA A 15 -6.71 31.10 3.54
C ALA A 15 -5.59 30.69 4.51
N VAL A 16 -5.58 29.44 4.98
CA VAL A 16 -4.47 28.88 5.77
C VAL A 16 -3.19 28.76 4.93
N ALA A 17 -3.32 28.62 3.60
CA ALA A 17 -2.18 28.58 2.67
C ALA A 17 -1.56 29.96 2.34
N ARG A 18 -2.07 31.08 2.87
CA ARG A 18 -1.62 32.45 2.53
C ARG A 18 -1.12 33.29 3.71
N LEU A 19 -0.51 32.68 4.72
CA LEU A 19 0.31 33.42 5.68
C LEU A 19 1.75 33.53 5.15
N PRO A 20 2.29 34.75 4.91
CA PRO A 20 3.69 34.90 4.55
C PRO A 20 4.53 34.72 5.83
N HIS A 21 5.07 33.53 6.03
CA HIS A 21 6.21 33.34 6.92
C HIS A 21 7.46 33.62 6.10
N ALA A 22 8.00 34.84 6.23
CA ALA A 22 9.28 35.21 5.66
C ALA A 22 10.30 35.29 6.79
N TYR A 23 10.77 34.12 7.22
CA TYR A 23 12.00 34.00 8.00
C TYR A 23 12.83 32.91 7.35
N ALA A 24 13.97 33.30 6.77
CA ALA A 24 14.98 32.36 6.29
C ALA A 24 15.22 31.30 7.38
N SER A 25 14.94 30.05 7.04
CA SER A 25 14.88 28.92 7.98
C SER A 25 14.94 27.63 7.17
N GLU A 26 15.25 26.52 7.85
CA GLU A 26 15.09 25.14 7.35
C GLU A 26 13.68 24.91 6.79
N ALA A 27 12.65 25.59 7.33
CA ALA A 27 11.27 25.51 6.83
C ALA A 27 11.08 26.12 5.41
N ASP A 28 11.86 27.15 5.06
CA ASP A 28 11.79 27.84 3.78
C ASP A 28 12.88 27.37 2.79
N HIS A 29 13.76 26.46 3.24
CA HIS A 29 14.93 25.94 2.53
C HIS A 29 15.82 27.06 1.95
N LYS A 30 15.95 28.17 2.67
CA LYS A 30 16.74 29.35 2.29
C LYS A 30 17.65 29.74 3.44
N TYR A 31 18.93 29.90 3.14
CA TYR A 31 19.99 30.17 4.12
C TYR A 31 20.70 31.49 3.82
N LYS A 32 21.04 32.24 4.86
CA LYS A 32 21.97 33.38 4.78
C LYS A 32 23.41 32.88 4.92
N ALA A 33 24.36 33.65 4.41
CA ALA A 33 25.79 33.36 4.60
C ALA A 33 26.11 33.24 6.10
N GLU A 34 26.90 32.23 6.46
CA GLU A 34 27.29 31.88 7.83
C GLU A 34 26.14 31.47 8.79
N GLU A 35 24.91 31.33 8.29
CA GLU A 35 23.81 30.79 9.08
C GLU A 35 24.06 29.33 9.45
N THR A 36 23.69 28.94 10.67
CA THR A 36 23.84 27.57 11.15
C THR A 36 22.92 26.63 10.37
N VAL A 37 23.51 25.57 9.80
CA VAL A 37 22.81 24.48 9.12
C VAL A 37 22.76 23.30 10.06
N LYS A 38 21.54 22.89 10.44
CA LYS A 38 21.35 21.77 11.36
C LYS A 38 21.57 20.44 10.66
N LEU A 39 22.34 19.57 11.31
CA LEU A 39 22.45 18.16 10.95
C LEU A 39 21.66 17.34 11.97
N TRP A 40 20.60 16.71 11.50
CA TRP A 40 19.75 15.84 12.31
C TRP A 40 20.24 14.40 12.20
N VAL A 41 20.47 13.75 13.34
CA VAL A 41 20.64 12.29 13.38
C VAL A 41 19.27 11.62 13.48
N ASN A 42 19.09 10.48 12.81
CA ASN A 42 17.81 9.76 12.83
C ASN A 42 17.99 8.35 13.43
N LYS A 43 18.43 7.40 12.61
CA LYS A 43 18.40 5.99 12.95
C LYS A 43 19.63 5.23 12.48
N VAL A 44 19.85 4.07 13.09
CA VAL A 44 20.89 3.11 12.75
C VAL A 44 20.29 1.69 12.73
N GLY A 45 20.78 0.82 11.87
CA GLY A 45 20.32 -0.57 11.83
C GLY A 45 21.12 -1.43 10.85
N PRO A 46 20.92 -2.76 10.88
CA PRO A 46 21.55 -3.68 9.93
C PRO A 46 21.09 -3.42 8.49
N TYR A 47 22.03 -3.29 7.55
CA TYR A 47 21.70 -2.96 6.16
C TYR A 47 20.77 -3.98 5.51
N ASN A 48 20.97 -5.27 5.74
CA ASN A 48 20.13 -6.32 5.15
C ASN A 48 18.74 -6.43 5.80
N ASN A 49 18.48 -5.73 6.91
CA ASN A 49 17.25 -5.80 7.70
C ASN A 49 16.63 -4.40 7.89
N PRO A 50 15.97 -3.84 6.87
CA PRO A 50 15.53 -2.44 6.85
C PRO A 50 14.47 -2.04 7.88
N GLN A 51 13.70 -3.00 8.43
CA GLN A 51 12.68 -2.68 9.43
C GLN A 51 13.28 -2.62 10.84
N GLU A 52 14.41 -3.28 11.05
CA GLU A 52 15.12 -3.29 12.32
C GLU A 52 15.93 -2.00 12.48
N THR A 53 15.30 -0.98 13.06
CA THR A 53 15.90 0.35 13.21
C THR A 53 15.93 0.78 14.66
N TYR A 54 17.01 1.43 15.06
CA TYR A 54 17.28 1.91 16.40
C TYR A 54 17.70 3.38 16.35
N ASN A 55 17.60 4.09 17.47
CA ASN A 55 18.09 5.46 17.57
C ASN A 55 19.60 5.51 17.26
N TYR A 56 20.06 6.54 16.54
CA TYR A 56 21.49 6.71 16.22
C TYR A 56 22.41 6.59 17.46
N TYR A 57 21.96 7.08 18.61
CA TYR A 57 22.72 7.03 19.87
C TYR A 57 22.58 5.72 20.65
N SER A 58 21.93 4.69 20.09
CA SER A 58 21.97 3.33 20.65
C SER A 58 23.38 2.74 20.55
N LEU A 59 24.13 3.14 19.53
CA LEU A 59 25.56 2.88 19.43
C LEU A 59 26.33 3.95 20.21
N PRO A 60 27.52 3.61 20.76
CA PRO A 60 28.30 4.50 21.62
C PRO A 60 29.06 5.56 20.82
N PHE A 61 28.35 6.29 19.95
CA PHE A 61 28.84 7.49 19.26
C PHE A 61 28.89 8.70 20.21
N CYS A 62 29.43 9.81 19.71
CA CYS A 62 29.44 11.10 20.41
C CYS A 62 28.01 11.54 20.76
N GLN A 63 27.67 11.58 22.04
CA GLN A 63 26.38 12.10 22.49
C GLN A 63 26.41 13.64 22.57
N PRO A 64 25.29 14.30 22.24
CA PRO A 64 25.16 15.75 22.40
C PRO A 64 25.13 16.13 23.88
N SER A 65 25.40 17.41 24.17
CA SER A 65 25.32 17.99 25.54
C SER A 65 23.91 17.91 26.14
N GLU A 66 23.78 18.11 27.47
CA GLU A 66 22.52 17.94 28.22
C GLU A 66 21.30 18.56 27.51
N ASN A 67 20.28 17.73 27.25
CA ASN A 67 19.01 18.04 26.56
C ASN A 67 19.13 18.41 25.07
N PRO A 68 19.39 17.43 24.17
CA PRO A 68 19.38 17.70 22.74
C PRO A 68 17.99 18.10 22.25
N THR A 69 17.95 18.96 21.23
CA THR A 69 16.66 19.35 20.62
C THR A 69 16.14 18.22 19.74
N HIS A 70 14.88 17.83 19.96
CA HIS A 70 14.17 16.82 19.17
C HIS A 70 13.26 17.51 18.15
N LYS A 71 13.30 17.08 16.89
CA LYS A 71 12.34 17.47 15.85
C LYS A 71 11.33 16.34 15.67
N TRP A 72 10.14 16.53 16.23
CA TRP A 72 9.02 15.59 16.07
C TRP A 72 8.32 15.85 14.73
N GLY A 73 8.25 14.80 13.91
CA GLY A 73 7.58 14.84 12.62
C GLY A 73 6.07 14.72 12.69
N GLY A 74 5.41 14.85 11.53
CA GLY A 74 3.98 14.54 11.40
C GLY A 74 3.65 13.05 11.58
N LEU A 75 2.36 12.71 11.56
CA LEU A 75 1.87 11.34 11.79
C LEU A 75 2.60 10.27 10.96
N GLY A 76 2.83 10.54 9.67
CA GLY A 76 3.53 9.62 8.79
C GLY A 76 5.03 9.49 9.06
N GLU A 77 5.70 10.50 9.62
CA GLU A 77 7.11 10.39 10.02
C GLU A 77 7.24 9.55 11.29
N VAL A 78 6.34 9.72 12.26
CA VAL A 78 6.31 8.93 13.50
C VAL A 78 6.03 7.46 13.20
N LEU A 79 5.07 7.17 12.31
CA LEU A 79 4.80 5.80 11.85
C LEU A 79 5.93 5.19 11.02
N GLY A 80 6.79 6.02 10.44
CA GLY A 80 8.01 5.60 9.74
C GLY A 80 9.19 5.30 10.68
N GLY A 81 9.01 5.45 12.00
CA GLY A 81 10.06 5.24 12.99
C GLY A 81 11.16 6.30 12.94
N ASN A 82 10.81 7.55 12.60
CA ASN A 82 11.78 8.64 12.59
C ASN A 82 11.77 9.40 13.92
N GLU A 83 12.96 9.59 14.47
CA GLU A 83 13.21 10.39 15.65
C GLU A 83 14.46 11.25 15.39
N LEU A 84 14.24 12.54 15.13
CA LEU A 84 15.31 13.43 14.71
C LEU A 84 15.88 14.16 15.92
N ILE A 85 17.18 14.00 16.12
CA ILE A 85 17.91 14.61 17.22
C ILE A 85 19.02 15.50 16.64
N ASP A 86 19.15 16.71 17.16
CA ASP A 86 20.20 17.63 16.72
C ASP A 86 21.59 17.09 17.11
N SER A 87 22.46 16.94 16.10
CA SER A 87 23.83 16.45 16.30
C SER A 87 24.74 17.45 17.03
N GLN A 88 24.35 18.73 17.12
CA GLN A 88 25.15 19.83 17.67
C GLN A 88 26.50 20.07 16.95
N ILE A 89 26.66 19.56 15.72
CA ILE A 89 27.85 19.83 14.89
C ILE A 89 27.73 21.23 14.28
N ASP A 90 28.74 22.10 14.48
CA ASP A 90 28.75 23.46 13.96
C ASP A 90 29.01 23.49 12.44
N ILE A 91 27.93 23.43 11.66
CA ILE A 91 27.96 23.59 10.21
C ILE A 91 27.38 24.97 9.89
N LYS A 92 28.15 25.80 9.17
CA LYS A 92 27.72 27.13 8.73
C LYS A 92 27.62 27.21 7.21
N PHE A 93 26.55 27.81 6.72
CA PHE A 93 26.30 27.94 5.28
C PHE A 93 27.44 28.71 4.59
N LEU A 94 27.99 28.13 3.52
CA LEU A 94 29.14 28.62 2.74
C LEU A 94 30.49 28.66 3.47
N LYS A 95 30.59 28.11 4.68
CA LYS A 95 31.85 28.03 5.42
C LYS A 95 32.41 26.62 5.37
N ASN A 96 33.56 26.45 4.72
CA ASN A 96 34.27 25.18 4.69
C ASN A 96 34.90 24.88 6.06
N VAL A 97 34.94 23.59 6.40
CA VAL A 97 35.60 23.07 7.60
C VAL A 97 36.49 21.92 7.15
N ASP A 98 37.81 22.11 7.23
CA ASP A 98 38.75 21.07 6.76
C ASP A 98 38.86 19.91 7.75
N LYS A 99 38.85 20.19 9.06
CA LYS A 99 38.87 19.16 10.11
C LYS A 99 38.32 19.71 11.43
N GLY A 100 37.03 19.49 11.68
CA GLY A 100 36.39 19.74 12.96
C GLY A 100 36.43 18.51 13.87
N LEU A 101 36.62 18.72 15.17
CA LEU A 101 36.46 17.66 16.18
C LEU A 101 34.98 17.58 16.58
N ILE A 102 34.41 16.38 16.55
CA ILE A 102 33.07 16.11 17.11
C ILE A 102 33.22 15.79 18.59
N CYS A 103 33.96 14.72 18.91
CA CYS A 103 34.31 14.32 20.27
C CYS A 103 35.46 13.29 20.25
N THR A 104 36.03 13.00 21.41
CA THR A 104 36.96 11.88 21.60
C THR A 104 36.24 10.76 22.36
N ILE A 105 36.23 9.55 21.79
CA ILE A 105 35.60 8.37 22.38
C ILE A 105 36.69 7.49 22.99
N GLU A 106 36.54 7.13 24.26
CA GLU A 106 37.36 6.09 24.90
C GLU A 106 36.69 4.73 24.72
N LEU A 107 37.42 3.79 24.11
CA LEU A 107 36.93 2.45 23.80
C LEU A 107 37.05 1.51 24.99
N ASP A 108 35.95 1.27 25.69
CA ASP A 108 35.84 0.20 26.69
C ASP A 108 35.55 -1.15 26.01
N ALA A 109 35.82 -2.26 26.71
CA ALA A 109 35.53 -3.60 26.18
C ALA A 109 34.06 -3.78 25.74
N GLN A 110 33.12 -3.12 26.42
CA GLN A 110 31.70 -3.13 26.03
C GLN A 110 31.43 -2.34 24.75
N LYS A 111 32.03 -1.15 24.59
CA LYS A 111 31.85 -0.31 23.39
C LYS A 111 32.48 -0.97 22.17
N VAL A 112 33.64 -1.61 22.35
CA VAL A 112 34.29 -2.40 21.30
C VAL A 112 33.36 -3.52 20.83
N ARG A 113 32.75 -4.29 21.74
CA ARG A 113 31.77 -5.33 21.38
C ARG A 113 30.58 -4.76 20.62
N GLN A 114 29.96 -3.69 21.11
CA GLN A 114 28.81 -3.06 20.44
C GLN A 114 29.13 -2.60 19.01
N PHE A 115 30.30 -1.97 18.80
CA PHE A 115 30.72 -1.59 17.46
C PHE A 115 31.09 -2.80 16.60
N SER A 116 31.73 -3.82 17.17
CA SER A 116 32.07 -5.08 16.49
C SER A 116 30.81 -5.76 15.94
N ASP A 117 29.82 -5.98 16.81
CA ASP A 117 28.55 -6.62 16.47
C ASP A 117 27.81 -5.83 15.36
N ALA A 118 27.84 -4.49 15.46
CA ALA A 118 27.26 -3.61 14.45
C ALA A 118 27.99 -3.68 13.10
N ILE A 119 29.32 -3.77 13.10
CA ILE A 119 30.15 -3.87 11.89
C ILE A 119 29.95 -5.23 11.21
N GLU A 120 29.93 -6.33 11.98
CA GLU A 120 29.63 -7.68 11.47
C GLU A 120 28.27 -7.73 10.77
N SER A 121 27.27 -7.08 11.37
CA SER A 121 25.92 -6.99 10.81
C SER A 121 25.76 -5.91 9.73
N SER A 122 26.86 -5.27 9.30
CA SER A 122 26.89 -4.20 8.29
C SER A 122 25.91 -3.07 8.61
N TYR A 123 25.99 -2.52 9.83
CA TYR A 123 25.11 -1.44 10.25
C TYR A 123 25.34 -0.17 9.43
N TRP A 124 24.23 0.42 8.97
CA TRP A 124 24.18 1.74 8.36
C TRP A 124 23.45 2.71 9.28
N PHE A 125 23.70 4.00 9.10
CA PHE A 125 22.97 5.06 9.78
C PHE A 125 22.42 6.07 8.78
N GLU A 126 21.37 6.77 9.21
CA GLU A 126 20.69 7.82 8.47
C GLU A 126 20.79 9.16 9.19
N LEU A 127 21.17 10.20 8.45
CA LEU A 127 21.19 11.59 8.90
C LEU A 127 20.39 12.47 7.92
N PHE A 128 20.03 13.67 8.32
CA PHE A 128 19.35 14.65 7.47
C PHE A 128 19.99 16.03 7.55
N ILE A 129 20.16 16.68 6.40
CA ILE A 129 20.46 18.11 6.27
C ILE A 129 19.43 18.69 5.30
N ASP A 130 18.68 19.72 5.72
CA ASP A 130 17.68 20.39 4.87
C ASP A 130 16.64 19.40 4.25
N ASP A 131 16.20 18.44 5.05
CA ASP A 131 15.36 17.28 4.68
C ASP A 131 15.95 16.31 3.63
N LEU A 132 17.21 16.49 3.24
CA LEU A 132 17.92 15.56 2.35
C LEU A 132 18.57 14.44 3.17
N PRO A 133 18.28 13.16 2.86
CA PRO A 133 18.83 12.03 3.58
C PRO A 133 20.31 11.80 3.23
N LEU A 134 21.05 11.34 4.23
CA LEU A 134 22.46 10.97 4.17
C LEU A 134 22.63 9.60 4.79
N TRP A 135 23.42 8.76 4.13
CA TRP A 135 23.66 7.40 4.57
C TRP A 135 25.15 7.14 4.72
N GLY A 136 25.51 6.32 5.71
CA GLY A 136 26.87 5.85 5.93
C GLY A 136 26.87 4.53 6.68
N PHE A 137 27.99 3.81 6.61
CA PHE A 137 28.22 2.58 7.36
C PHE A 137 28.98 2.85 8.65
N VAL A 138 28.74 2.10 9.71
CA VAL A 138 29.47 2.29 10.97
C VAL A 138 30.96 2.02 10.81
N GLY A 139 31.31 0.97 10.08
CA GLY A 139 32.69 0.53 9.87
C GLY A 139 32.79 -0.53 8.78
N GLU A 140 33.96 -1.15 8.69
CA GLU A 140 34.22 -2.25 7.77
C GLU A 140 35.05 -3.35 8.44
N THR A 141 34.92 -4.57 7.94
CA THR A 141 35.77 -5.70 8.31
C THR A 141 36.98 -5.79 7.38
N ASP A 142 38.10 -6.31 7.90
CA ASP A 142 39.28 -6.57 7.06
C ASP A 142 38.94 -7.62 5.99
N LYS A 143 39.27 -7.34 4.72
CA LYS A 143 39.07 -8.30 3.62
C LYS A 143 39.91 -9.57 3.79
N ASN A 144 41.02 -9.47 4.52
CA ASN A 144 41.95 -10.58 4.71
C ASN A 144 41.77 -11.31 6.06
N ASN A 145 41.06 -10.70 7.02
CA ASN A 145 40.89 -11.26 8.35
C ASN A 145 39.56 -10.79 8.98
N GLU A 146 38.53 -11.64 8.86
CA GLU A 146 37.17 -11.33 9.31
C GLU A 146 37.07 -10.95 10.80
N ASN A 147 38.05 -11.34 11.62
CA ASN A 147 38.11 -11.04 13.06
C ASN A 147 38.60 -9.62 13.40
N LYS A 148 38.98 -8.81 12.40
CA LYS A 148 39.43 -7.43 12.62
C LYS A 148 38.38 -6.44 12.12
N HIS A 149 37.88 -5.63 13.04
CA HIS A 149 36.83 -4.65 12.80
C HIS A 149 37.40 -3.23 12.86
N TYR A 150 37.14 -2.45 11.82
CA TYR A 150 37.58 -1.06 11.72
C TYR A 150 36.38 -0.11 11.79
N LEU A 151 36.48 0.90 12.64
CA LEU A 151 35.49 1.97 12.78
C LEU A 151 35.88 3.17 11.93
N TYR A 152 34.93 3.73 11.17
CA TYR A 152 35.16 4.98 10.46
C TYR A 152 35.13 6.17 11.42
N THR A 153 36.23 6.93 11.48
CA THR A 153 36.40 8.03 12.45
C THR A 153 36.28 9.43 11.85
N HIS A 154 36.27 9.54 10.51
CA HIS A 154 36.13 10.82 9.81
C HIS A 154 34.87 10.82 8.93
N LYS A 155 34.01 11.84 9.09
CA LYS A 155 32.84 12.11 8.26
C LYS A 155 33.11 13.27 7.30
N ASN A 156 33.19 13.00 6.01
CA ASN A 156 33.41 14.01 4.98
C ASN A 156 32.07 14.36 4.30
N ILE A 157 31.58 15.58 4.56
CA ILE A 157 30.28 16.07 4.10
C ILE A 157 30.51 17.05 2.94
N VAL A 158 30.01 16.72 1.76
CA VAL A 158 30.07 17.60 0.58
C VAL A 158 28.68 18.14 0.30
N VAL A 159 28.49 19.44 0.50
CA VAL A 159 27.22 20.13 0.29
C VAL A 159 27.26 20.90 -1.03
N LYS A 160 26.38 20.52 -1.96
CA LYS A 160 26.14 21.25 -3.20
C LYS A 160 25.03 22.28 -3.01
N TYR A 161 25.28 23.52 -3.40
CA TYR A 161 24.34 24.63 -3.23
C TYR A 161 24.12 25.40 -4.54
N ASN A 162 22.95 26.03 -4.67
CA ASN A 162 22.64 26.94 -5.76
C ASN A 162 21.98 28.20 -5.19
N GLY A 163 22.65 29.34 -5.32
CA GLY A 163 22.24 30.59 -4.66
C GLY A 163 22.22 30.42 -3.14
N ASN A 164 21.08 30.68 -2.52
CA ASN A 164 20.88 30.58 -1.07
C ASN A 164 20.22 29.26 -0.63
N ARG A 165 20.28 28.20 -1.45
CA ARG A 165 19.60 26.93 -1.19
C ARG A 165 20.54 25.74 -1.29
N ILE A 166 20.31 24.76 -0.43
CA ILE A 166 20.99 23.47 -0.49
C ILE A 166 20.28 22.59 -1.52
N ILE A 167 21.05 21.96 -2.39
CA ILE A 167 20.54 21.15 -3.50
C ILE A 167 20.85 19.68 -3.30
N HIS A 168 22.05 19.34 -2.83
CA HIS A 168 22.43 17.95 -2.65
C HIS A 168 23.48 17.85 -1.56
N VAL A 169 23.42 16.81 -0.75
CA VAL A 169 24.43 16.55 0.28
C VAL A 169 24.93 15.14 0.09
N ASN A 170 26.25 14.98 0.08
CA ASN A 170 26.89 13.67 0.04
C ASN A 170 27.69 13.47 1.34
N LEU A 171 27.66 12.25 1.87
CA LEU A 171 28.45 11.83 3.01
C LEU A 171 29.38 10.70 2.58
N THR A 172 30.68 10.90 2.76
CA THR A 172 31.67 9.83 2.65
C THR A 172 32.34 9.61 4.00
N GLN A 173 32.73 8.39 4.27
CA GLN A 173 33.40 8.02 5.51
C GLN A 173 34.82 7.57 5.24
N GLU A 174 35.72 8.04 6.07
CA GLU A 174 37.15 7.92 5.86
C GLU A 174 37.85 7.60 7.19
N SER A 175 39.16 7.32 7.11
CA SER A 175 40.01 7.02 8.26
C SER A 175 39.50 5.85 9.11
N PRO A 176 39.46 4.62 8.55
CA PRO A 176 39.15 3.41 9.31
C PRO A 176 40.23 3.20 10.39
N LYS A 177 39.81 3.04 11.65
CA LYS A 177 40.69 2.75 12.78
C LYS A 177 40.29 1.44 13.44
N LEU A 178 41.28 0.62 13.77
CA LEU A 178 41.06 -0.69 14.40
C LEU A 178 40.45 -0.52 15.79
N LEU A 179 39.42 -1.32 16.08
CA LEU A 179 38.76 -1.36 17.38
C LEU A 179 39.59 -2.17 18.38
N GLU A 180 40.17 -1.50 19.37
CA GLU A 180 40.86 -2.13 20.49
C GLU A 180 40.47 -1.45 21.80
N ALA A 181 40.30 -2.24 22.86
CA ALA A 181 39.97 -1.73 24.18
C ALA A 181 41.13 -0.88 24.74
N GLY A 182 40.79 0.23 25.40
CA GLY A 182 41.73 1.18 25.98
C GLY A 182 42.27 2.25 25.02
N LYS A 183 41.97 2.18 23.72
CA LYS A 183 42.36 3.24 22.77
C LYS A 183 41.36 4.40 22.78
N LYS A 184 41.88 5.62 22.63
CA LYS A 184 41.07 6.83 22.39
C LYS A 184 40.97 7.09 20.89
N LEU A 185 39.74 7.29 20.41
CA LEU A 185 39.46 7.60 19.01
C LEU A 185 38.81 8.98 18.89
N ASP A 186 39.48 9.89 18.18
CA ASP A 186 38.93 11.20 17.84
C ASP A 186 37.97 11.06 16.64
N MET A 187 36.70 11.39 16.88
CA MET A 187 35.68 11.49 15.84
C MET A 187 35.73 12.88 15.24
N THR A 188 35.91 12.97 13.94
CA THR A 188 36.11 14.24 13.22
C THR A 188 35.18 14.35 12.03
N TYR A 189 34.96 15.58 11.57
CA TYR A 189 34.18 15.87 10.38
C TYR A 189 34.86 16.92 9.50
N SER A 190 34.52 16.93 8.22
CA SER A 190 34.86 17.99 7.28
C SER A 190 33.62 18.38 6.48
N VAL A 191 33.53 19.65 6.10
CA VAL A 191 32.42 20.20 5.31
C VAL A 191 33.00 20.97 4.13
N LYS A 192 32.60 20.59 2.92
CA LYS A 192 32.97 21.28 1.68
C LYS A 192 31.73 21.76 0.94
N TRP A 193 31.69 23.06 0.67
CA TRP A 193 30.62 23.71 -0.10
C TRP A 193 31.01 23.81 -1.58
N VAL A 194 30.16 23.29 -2.46
CA VAL A 194 30.39 23.28 -3.91
C VAL A 194 29.19 23.89 -4.63
N GLN A 195 29.43 24.87 -5.50
CA GLN A 195 28.34 25.50 -6.26
C GLN A 195 27.82 24.55 -7.36
N THR A 196 26.51 24.53 -7.59
CA THR A 196 25.86 23.78 -8.67
C THR A 196 24.82 24.62 -9.40
N ASN A 197 24.56 24.27 -10.67
CA ASN A 197 23.55 24.92 -11.52
C ASN A 197 22.20 24.18 -11.49
N VAL A 198 22.06 23.11 -10.69
CA VAL A 198 20.80 22.36 -10.58
C VAL A 198 19.76 23.20 -9.85
N ALA A 199 18.55 23.27 -10.40
CA ALA A 199 17.44 23.99 -9.80
C ALA A 199 16.88 23.26 -8.57
N PHE A 200 16.43 24.02 -7.57
CA PHE A 200 15.89 23.48 -6.32
C PHE A 200 14.74 22.47 -6.53
N ALA A 201 13.87 22.69 -7.52
CA ALA A 201 12.75 21.80 -7.81
C ALA A 201 13.18 20.37 -8.20
N ARG A 202 14.39 20.20 -8.73
CA ARG A 202 14.95 18.91 -9.18
C ARG A 202 15.89 18.27 -8.16
N ARG A 203 15.98 18.83 -6.95
CA ARG A 203 16.98 18.40 -5.95
C ARG A 203 16.85 16.92 -5.54
N PHE A 204 15.64 16.39 -5.52
CA PHE A 204 15.36 15.01 -5.13
C PHE A 204 15.60 13.97 -6.25
N GLU A 205 15.81 14.41 -7.50
CA GLU A 205 16.02 13.48 -8.63
C GLU A 205 17.25 12.59 -8.42
N VAL A 206 18.27 13.06 -7.70
CA VAL A 206 19.50 12.26 -7.43
C VAL A 206 19.22 11.00 -6.61
N TYR A 207 18.15 10.99 -5.80
CA TYR A 207 17.75 9.83 -5.00
C TYR A 207 16.83 8.87 -5.75
N LEU A 208 16.38 9.26 -6.94
CA LEU A 208 15.57 8.41 -7.80
C LEU A 208 16.52 7.56 -8.64
N ASP A 209 16.63 6.26 -8.33
CA ASP A 209 17.51 5.31 -9.02
C ASP A 209 16.99 5.01 -10.44
N TYR A 210 17.13 5.98 -11.36
CA TYR A 210 16.64 5.91 -12.74
C TYR A 210 17.12 4.65 -13.49
N PRO A 211 18.39 4.23 -13.41
CA PRO A 211 18.87 3.03 -14.08
C PRO A 211 18.21 1.75 -13.59
N PHE A 212 17.75 1.67 -12.34
CA PHE A 212 17.09 0.47 -11.84
C PHE A 212 15.66 0.31 -12.36
N PHE A 213 14.94 1.41 -12.52
CA PHE A 213 13.59 1.42 -13.08
C PHE A 213 13.63 1.60 -14.61
N GLU A 214 14.43 0.75 -15.28
CA GLU A 214 14.55 0.79 -16.75
C GLU A 214 13.16 0.73 -17.38
N HIS A 215 12.83 1.78 -18.14
CA HIS A 215 11.51 1.90 -18.75
C HIS A 215 11.16 0.69 -19.64
N GLN A 216 12.16 0.03 -20.25
CA GLN A 216 11.94 -1.10 -21.15
C GLN A 216 11.27 -2.30 -20.45
N ILE A 217 11.65 -2.60 -19.20
CA ILE A 217 11.10 -3.75 -18.47
C ILE A 217 9.64 -3.47 -18.08
N HIS A 218 9.32 -2.24 -17.69
CA HIS A 218 7.94 -1.81 -17.40
C HIS A 218 7.05 -1.87 -18.66
N TRP A 219 7.54 -1.39 -19.81
CA TRP A 219 6.79 -1.46 -21.06
C TRP A 219 6.55 -2.90 -21.53
N PHE A 220 7.54 -3.79 -21.36
CA PHE A 220 7.38 -5.22 -21.64
C PHE A 220 6.29 -5.86 -20.76
N SER A 221 6.32 -5.58 -19.46
CA SER A 221 5.30 -6.02 -18.50
C SER A 221 3.89 -5.57 -18.89
N ILE A 222 3.74 -4.30 -19.26
CA ILE A 222 2.47 -3.70 -19.67
C ILE A 222 1.96 -4.33 -20.96
N PHE A 223 2.83 -4.52 -21.95
CA PHE A 223 2.43 -5.14 -23.22
C PHE A 223 1.90 -6.56 -23.01
N ASN A 224 2.62 -7.38 -22.24
CA ASN A 224 2.20 -8.75 -21.94
C ASN A 224 0.85 -8.79 -21.19
N SER A 225 0.68 -7.89 -20.22
CA SER A 225 -0.54 -7.80 -19.42
C SER A 225 -1.72 -7.22 -20.22
N PHE A 226 -1.45 -6.34 -21.18
CA PHE A 226 -2.44 -5.79 -22.10
C PHE A 226 -2.95 -6.83 -23.10
N MET A 227 -2.08 -7.71 -23.62
CA MET A 227 -2.49 -8.85 -24.46
C MET A 227 -3.47 -9.78 -23.71
N MET A 228 -3.22 -10.05 -22.43
CA MET A 228 -4.13 -10.82 -21.59
C MET A 228 -5.51 -10.14 -21.44
N VAL A 229 -5.56 -8.81 -21.31
CA VAL A 229 -6.80 -8.05 -21.26
C VAL A 229 -7.60 -8.19 -22.55
N ILE A 230 -6.97 -8.05 -23.72
CA ILE A 230 -7.64 -8.20 -25.01
C ILE A 230 -8.24 -9.60 -25.15
N PHE A 231 -7.47 -10.63 -24.81
CA PHE A 231 -7.94 -12.01 -24.88
C PHE A 231 -9.16 -12.26 -23.97
N LEU A 232 -9.09 -11.83 -22.71
CA LEU A 232 -10.17 -12.06 -21.74
C LEU A 232 -11.42 -11.23 -22.03
N THR A 233 -11.27 -9.97 -22.41
CA THR A 233 -12.41 -9.13 -22.82
C THR A 233 -13.07 -9.67 -24.09
N GLY A 234 -12.28 -10.19 -25.04
CA GLY A 234 -12.78 -10.90 -26.21
C GLY A 234 -13.61 -12.13 -25.84
N LEU A 235 -13.12 -12.95 -24.89
CA LEU A 235 -13.83 -14.14 -24.41
C LEU A 235 -15.15 -13.77 -23.71
N VAL A 236 -15.14 -12.77 -22.83
CA VAL A 236 -16.37 -12.27 -22.17
C VAL A 236 -17.35 -11.71 -23.19
N SER A 237 -16.87 -10.95 -24.17
CA SER A 237 -17.70 -10.42 -25.26
C SER A 237 -18.30 -11.55 -26.10
N MET A 238 -17.54 -12.60 -26.41
CA MET A 238 -18.06 -13.79 -27.09
C MET A 238 -19.15 -14.49 -26.29
N ILE A 239 -18.99 -14.66 -24.97
CA ILE A 239 -20.03 -15.24 -24.10
C ILE A 239 -21.31 -14.38 -24.14
N LEU A 240 -21.18 -13.06 -24.00
CA LEU A 240 -22.30 -12.12 -24.05
C LEU A 240 -22.97 -12.10 -25.44
N MET A 241 -22.19 -12.09 -26.52
CA MET A 241 -22.72 -12.11 -27.89
C MET A 241 -23.37 -13.44 -28.23
N ARG A 242 -22.81 -14.57 -27.78
CA ARG A 242 -23.39 -15.91 -27.98
C ARG A 242 -24.71 -16.05 -27.22
N THR A 243 -24.77 -15.59 -25.98
CA THR A 243 -26.02 -15.59 -25.19
C THR A 243 -27.08 -14.71 -25.84
N LEU A 244 -26.73 -13.48 -26.24
CA LEU A 244 -27.65 -12.57 -26.93
C LEU A 244 -28.10 -13.07 -28.31
N ARG A 245 -27.18 -13.60 -29.15
CA ARG A 245 -27.49 -14.05 -30.52
C ARG A 245 -28.37 -15.31 -30.51
N ASN A 246 -28.13 -16.25 -29.60
CA ASN A 246 -28.99 -17.40 -29.44
C ASN A 246 -30.41 -17.00 -29.02
N ASP A 247 -30.55 -15.94 -28.21
CA ASP A 247 -31.87 -15.41 -27.84
C ASP A 247 -32.55 -14.68 -29.03
N TYR A 248 -31.84 -13.84 -29.79
CA TYR A 248 -32.42 -13.19 -31.00
C TYR A 248 -32.83 -14.20 -32.08
N ALA A 249 -32.02 -15.24 -32.30
CA ALA A 249 -32.34 -16.28 -33.27
C ALA A 249 -33.58 -17.10 -32.87
N LYS A 250 -33.87 -17.20 -31.57
CA LYS A 250 -35.08 -17.84 -31.05
C LYS A 250 -36.32 -16.98 -31.29
N TYR A 251 -36.26 -15.67 -31.00
CA TYR A 251 -37.39 -14.76 -31.30
C TYR A 251 -37.72 -14.65 -32.79
N ALA A 252 -36.71 -14.77 -33.67
CA ALA A 252 -36.94 -14.79 -35.11
C ALA A 252 -37.60 -16.10 -35.61
N ARG A 253 -37.66 -17.16 -34.80
CA ARG A 253 -38.34 -18.42 -35.11
C ARG A 253 -39.69 -18.60 -34.40
N GLU A 254 -39.99 -17.78 -33.39
CA GLU A 254 -41.27 -17.81 -32.67
C GLU A 254 -42.46 -17.30 -33.50
N ASP A 255 -42.23 -16.67 -34.66
CA ASP A 255 -43.31 -16.22 -35.56
C ASP A 255 -43.89 -17.33 -36.45
N ASP A 256 -43.29 -18.54 -36.54
CA ASP A 256 -43.70 -19.51 -37.59
C ASP A 256 -44.08 -20.95 -37.17
N ASP A 257 -43.83 -21.49 -35.96
CA ASP A 257 -44.23 -22.89 -35.68
C ASP A 257 -44.49 -23.25 -34.20
N LEU A 258 -45.74 -23.65 -33.90
CA LEU A 258 -46.21 -24.14 -32.59
C LEU A 258 -45.58 -25.49 -32.18
N GLU A 259 -45.03 -26.27 -33.13
CA GLU A 259 -44.32 -27.54 -32.89
C GLU A 259 -42.89 -27.36 -32.34
N SER A 260 -42.32 -26.15 -32.44
CA SER A 260 -40.98 -25.84 -31.91
C SER A 260 -40.95 -25.66 -30.38
N LEU A 261 -42.10 -25.42 -29.76
CA LEU A 261 -42.25 -25.17 -28.33
C LEU A 261 -41.98 -26.42 -27.46
N GLU A 262 -42.30 -27.63 -27.93
CA GLU A 262 -42.09 -28.86 -27.15
C GLU A 262 -40.63 -29.35 -27.16
N ARG A 263 -39.86 -29.12 -28.24
CA ARG A 263 -38.42 -29.44 -28.28
C ARG A 263 -37.57 -28.47 -27.46
N ASP A 264 -38.02 -27.22 -27.33
CA ASP A 264 -37.28 -26.14 -26.65
C ASP A 264 -37.35 -26.20 -25.12
N VAL A 265 -38.36 -26.85 -24.53
CA VAL A 265 -38.46 -27.09 -23.07
C VAL A 265 -37.32 -28.01 -22.59
N ASN A 266 -36.77 -28.85 -23.47
CA ASN A 266 -35.72 -29.81 -23.14
C ASN A 266 -34.29 -29.23 -23.31
N GLU A 267 -34.14 -28.05 -23.92
CA GLU A 267 -32.85 -27.37 -24.18
C GLU A 267 -32.71 -26.01 -23.45
N GLU A 268 -33.43 -25.79 -22.35
CA GLU A 268 -33.17 -24.63 -21.50
C GLU A 268 -31.76 -24.71 -20.91
N SER A 269 -30.83 -23.92 -21.48
CA SER A 269 -29.45 -23.78 -21.04
C SER A 269 -29.34 -23.72 -19.50
N GLY A 270 -28.42 -24.48 -18.89
CA GLY A 270 -28.34 -24.68 -17.44
C GLY A 270 -28.36 -23.40 -16.57
N TRP A 271 -27.83 -22.28 -17.08
CA TRP A 271 -27.95 -21.00 -16.39
C TRP A 271 -29.37 -20.41 -16.42
N LYS A 272 -30.15 -20.60 -17.48
CA LYS A 272 -31.56 -20.13 -17.56
C LYS A 272 -32.44 -20.85 -16.54
N LEU A 273 -32.19 -22.14 -16.29
CA LEU A 273 -32.94 -22.95 -15.33
C LEU A 273 -32.86 -22.44 -13.89
N VAL A 274 -31.83 -21.67 -13.53
CA VAL A 274 -31.63 -21.16 -12.17
C VAL A 274 -32.16 -19.72 -11.97
N HIS A 275 -32.89 -19.14 -12.93
CA HIS A 275 -33.42 -17.77 -12.87
C HIS A 275 -34.19 -17.46 -11.56
N GLY A 276 -34.91 -18.45 -11.01
CA GLY A 276 -35.68 -18.31 -9.79
C GLY A 276 -34.87 -18.32 -8.48
N ASP A 277 -33.61 -18.75 -8.51
CA ASP A 277 -32.76 -18.90 -7.30
C ASP A 277 -31.52 -17.99 -7.31
N VAL A 278 -31.13 -17.46 -8.47
CA VAL A 278 -29.91 -16.64 -8.67
C VAL A 278 -29.87 -15.36 -7.82
N PHE A 279 -31.02 -14.73 -7.59
CA PHE A 279 -31.13 -13.48 -6.82
C PHE A 279 -31.48 -13.70 -5.33
N ARG A 280 -31.40 -14.94 -4.84
CA ARG A 280 -31.58 -15.24 -3.42
C ARG A 280 -30.50 -14.54 -2.59
N PRO A 281 -30.83 -14.00 -1.40
CA PRO A 281 -29.82 -13.42 -0.52
C PRO A 281 -28.74 -14.47 -0.17
N PRO A 282 -27.45 -14.12 -0.27
CA PRO A 282 -26.36 -15.03 0.03
C PRO A 282 -26.32 -15.37 1.53
N ARG A 283 -25.79 -16.56 1.84
CA ARG A 283 -25.48 -16.95 3.23
C ARG A 283 -24.50 -15.94 3.82
N GLY A 284 -24.74 -15.45 5.03
CA GLY A 284 -23.86 -14.46 5.65
C GLY A 284 -23.85 -13.09 4.95
N LEU A 285 -25.01 -12.60 4.49
CA LEU A 285 -25.18 -11.30 3.83
C LEU A 285 -24.48 -10.13 4.56
N VAL A 286 -24.44 -10.14 5.89
CA VAL A 286 -23.75 -9.11 6.71
C VAL A 286 -22.25 -9.06 6.39
N PHE A 287 -21.59 -10.21 6.28
CA PHE A 287 -20.16 -10.28 5.94
C PHE A 287 -19.90 -9.90 4.50
N LEU A 288 -20.70 -10.41 3.56
CA LEU A 288 -20.51 -10.09 2.14
C LEU A 288 -20.69 -8.58 1.89
N SER A 289 -21.72 -7.96 2.46
CA SER A 289 -21.92 -6.51 2.35
C SER A 289 -20.76 -5.71 2.92
N ALA A 290 -20.26 -6.09 4.10
CA ALA A 290 -19.09 -5.46 4.71
C ALA A 290 -17.83 -5.61 3.85
N PHE A 291 -17.49 -6.82 3.40
CA PHE A 291 -16.31 -7.05 2.56
C PHE A 291 -16.39 -6.32 1.21
N VAL A 292 -17.55 -6.32 0.56
CA VAL A 292 -17.73 -5.59 -0.70
C VAL A 292 -17.62 -4.08 -0.48
N GLY A 293 -18.21 -3.54 0.58
CA GLY A 293 -18.07 -2.14 0.96
C GLY A 293 -16.61 -1.76 1.20
N ILE A 294 -15.91 -2.51 2.06
CA ILE A 294 -14.49 -2.30 2.36
C ILE A 294 -13.64 -2.38 1.09
N GLY A 295 -13.85 -3.39 0.25
CA GLY A 295 -13.05 -3.54 -0.97
C GLY A 295 -13.28 -2.43 -1.98
N THR A 296 -14.51 -1.91 -2.09
CA THR A 296 -14.75 -0.70 -2.91
C THR A 296 -14.09 0.55 -2.36
N GLN A 297 -14.08 0.72 -1.03
CA GLN A 297 -13.33 1.80 -0.39
C GLN A 297 -11.83 1.67 -0.69
N LEU A 298 -11.26 0.47 -0.55
CA LEU A 298 -9.84 0.23 -0.83
C LEU A 298 -9.49 0.49 -2.30
N ALA A 299 -10.36 0.11 -3.24
CA ALA A 299 -10.17 0.44 -4.65
C ALA A 299 -10.16 1.95 -4.90
N ALA A 300 -11.12 2.68 -4.32
CA ALA A 300 -11.18 4.13 -4.42
C ALA A 300 -9.99 4.82 -3.74
N LEU A 301 -9.54 4.29 -2.60
CA LEU A 301 -8.39 4.77 -1.85
C LEU A 301 -7.10 4.67 -2.66
N ILE A 302 -6.82 3.49 -3.22
CA ILE A 302 -5.61 3.27 -4.02
C ILE A 302 -5.62 4.17 -5.24
N LEU A 303 -6.75 4.26 -5.96
CA LEU A 303 -6.89 5.15 -7.10
C LEU A 303 -6.61 6.62 -6.71
N LEU A 304 -7.22 7.09 -5.62
CA LEU A 304 -7.04 8.46 -5.14
C LEU A 304 -5.59 8.74 -4.74
N VAL A 305 -4.94 7.83 -4.01
CA VAL A 305 -3.55 7.98 -3.59
C VAL A 305 -2.60 7.98 -4.79
N ILE A 306 -2.82 7.11 -5.80
CA ILE A 306 -2.02 7.10 -7.02
C ILE A 306 -2.17 8.43 -7.78
N VAL A 307 -3.39 8.93 -7.94
CA VAL A 307 -3.64 10.23 -8.61
C VAL A 307 -2.98 11.38 -7.85
N LEU A 308 -3.08 11.40 -6.53
CA LEU A 308 -2.42 12.40 -5.69
C LEU A 308 -0.89 12.25 -5.72
N ALA A 309 -0.34 11.05 -5.85
CA ALA A 309 1.09 10.83 -5.99
C ALA A 309 1.63 11.37 -7.33
N ILE A 310 0.86 11.20 -8.42
CA ILE A 310 1.19 11.75 -9.74
C ILE A 310 1.15 13.29 -9.73
N VAL A 311 0.13 13.89 -9.11
CA VAL A 311 -0.04 15.35 -9.08
C VAL A 311 0.87 16.02 -8.04
N GLY A 312 1.06 15.38 -6.88
CA GLY A 312 1.49 16.02 -5.63
C GLY A 312 2.95 15.86 -5.24
N MET A 313 3.84 15.34 -6.09
CA MET A 313 5.27 15.10 -5.79
C MET A 313 5.46 14.49 -4.38
N LEU A 314 4.62 13.51 -4.01
CA LEU A 314 4.52 13.00 -2.64
C LEU A 314 5.81 12.30 -2.15
N TYR A 315 6.76 12.03 -3.05
CA TYR A 315 8.08 11.49 -2.71
C TYR A 315 9.03 12.51 -2.06
N VAL A 316 8.72 13.81 -2.13
CA VAL A 316 9.55 14.90 -1.58
C VAL A 316 9.42 15.00 -0.05
N GLY A 317 8.23 14.72 0.49
CA GLY A 317 7.96 14.85 1.92
C GLY A 317 8.13 13.53 2.67
N ARG A 318 8.90 13.55 3.76
CA ARG A 318 9.07 12.38 4.64
C ARG A 318 7.72 11.99 5.24
N GLY A 319 7.35 10.72 5.12
CA GLY A 319 6.06 10.22 5.61
C GLY A 319 4.82 10.82 4.92
N ALA A 320 4.97 11.59 3.83
CA ALA A 320 3.86 12.23 3.14
C ALA A 320 2.90 11.21 2.52
N ILE A 321 3.43 10.12 1.95
CA ILE A 321 2.63 9.03 1.39
C ILE A 321 1.77 8.37 2.48
N ILE A 322 2.37 8.04 3.64
CA ILE A 322 1.66 7.42 4.77
C ILE A 322 0.56 8.35 5.31
N THR A 323 0.88 9.63 5.51
CA THR A 323 -0.09 10.62 5.99
C THR A 323 -1.24 10.80 5.00
N THR A 324 -0.93 10.91 3.71
CA THR A 324 -1.93 11.02 2.63
C THR A 324 -2.82 9.78 2.58
N PHE A 325 -2.24 8.58 2.76
CA PHE A 325 -2.99 7.33 2.79
C PHE A 325 -4.00 7.30 3.95
N ILE A 326 -3.60 7.70 5.16
CA ILE A 326 -4.47 7.73 6.35
C ILE A 326 -5.63 8.74 6.15
N VAL A 327 -5.32 9.95 5.66
CA VAL A 327 -6.34 10.97 5.40
C VAL A 327 -7.30 10.52 4.30
N CYS A 328 -6.80 9.98 3.19
CA CYS A 328 -7.62 9.46 2.11
C CYS A 328 -8.47 8.26 2.56
N TYR A 329 -7.95 7.40 3.45
CA TYR A 329 -8.72 6.29 4.01
C TYR A 329 -9.93 6.80 4.79
N ALA A 330 -9.73 7.84 5.61
CA ALA A 330 -10.80 8.46 6.38
C ALA A 330 -11.87 9.09 5.47
N LEU A 331 -11.47 9.82 4.42
CA LEU A 331 -12.39 10.46 3.48
C LEU A 331 -13.17 9.46 2.60
N THR A 332 -12.52 8.38 2.16
CA THR A 332 -13.15 7.35 1.31
C THR A 332 -14.09 6.41 2.07
N SER A 333 -14.10 6.47 3.40
CA SER A 333 -14.95 5.64 4.27
C SER A 333 -16.45 5.79 3.99
N PHE A 334 -16.89 6.95 3.48
CA PHE A 334 -18.26 7.15 2.98
C PHE A 334 -18.66 6.14 1.90
N ILE A 335 -17.74 5.81 0.97
CA ILE A 335 -17.98 4.88 -0.14
C ILE A 335 -18.26 3.48 0.40
N SER A 336 -17.51 3.06 1.43
CA SER A 336 -17.69 1.78 2.12
C SER A 336 -19.11 1.63 2.66
N GLY A 337 -19.57 2.64 3.40
CA GLY A 337 -20.93 2.68 3.93
C GLY A 337 -21.99 2.68 2.84
N TYR A 338 -21.80 3.49 1.79
CA TYR A 338 -22.74 3.58 0.67
C TYR A 338 -22.96 2.24 -0.03
N VAL A 339 -21.87 1.56 -0.40
CA VAL A 339 -21.94 0.28 -1.11
C VAL A 339 -22.46 -0.83 -0.20
N SER A 340 -21.94 -0.94 1.03
CA SER A 340 -22.36 -1.96 2.00
C SER A 340 -23.84 -1.81 2.37
N GLY A 341 -24.25 -0.59 2.75
CA GLY A 341 -25.63 -0.29 3.12
C GLY A 341 -26.63 -0.52 1.98
N GLY A 342 -26.30 -0.05 0.78
CA GLY A 342 -27.12 -0.29 -0.41
C GLY A 342 -27.26 -1.78 -0.72
N LEU A 343 -26.15 -2.53 -0.73
CA LEU A 343 -26.15 -3.97 -1.01
C LEU A 343 -26.91 -4.77 0.06
N TYR A 344 -26.75 -4.42 1.34
CA TYR A 344 -27.43 -5.08 2.45
C TYR A 344 -28.94 -4.88 2.37
N SER A 345 -29.39 -3.65 2.15
CA SER A 345 -30.82 -3.31 2.03
C SER A 345 -31.45 -3.93 0.78
N ARG A 346 -30.76 -3.89 -0.36
CA ARG A 346 -31.24 -4.44 -1.64
C ARG A 346 -31.53 -5.94 -1.58
N ASN A 347 -30.83 -6.67 -0.72
CA ASN A 347 -31.02 -8.10 -0.48
C ASN A 347 -31.98 -8.40 0.70
N GLY A 348 -32.75 -7.40 1.18
CA GLY A 348 -33.76 -7.59 2.23
C GLY A 348 -33.23 -7.64 3.66
N GLY A 349 -32.01 -7.13 3.91
CA GLY A 349 -31.41 -7.11 5.24
C GLY A 349 -32.12 -6.16 6.22
N LYS A 350 -32.56 -6.68 7.38
CA LYS A 350 -33.27 -5.91 8.41
C LYS A 350 -32.33 -5.24 9.43
N ASN A 351 -31.27 -5.94 9.84
CA ASN A 351 -30.37 -5.51 10.92
C ASN A 351 -29.18 -4.67 10.40
N TRP A 352 -29.50 -3.53 9.78
CA TRP A 352 -28.52 -2.68 9.10
C TRP A 352 -27.43 -2.11 10.00
N ILE A 353 -27.72 -1.87 11.29
CA ILE A 353 -26.74 -1.37 12.27
C ILE A 353 -25.59 -2.38 12.42
N LYS A 354 -25.88 -3.68 12.44
CA LYS A 354 -24.86 -4.74 12.54
C LYS A 354 -23.95 -4.75 11.31
N SER A 355 -24.52 -4.59 10.12
CA SER A 355 -23.76 -4.48 8.86
C SER A 355 -22.89 -3.22 8.83
N MET A 356 -23.42 -2.08 9.30
CA MET A 356 -22.68 -0.82 9.39
C MET A 356 -21.48 -0.94 10.32
N ILE A 357 -21.68 -1.42 11.56
CA ILE A 357 -20.59 -1.60 12.54
C ILE A 357 -19.52 -2.52 11.96
N LEU A 358 -19.91 -3.67 11.39
CA LEU A 358 -18.97 -4.60 10.79
C LEU A 358 -18.19 -3.97 9.63
N THR A 359 -18.85 -3.17 8.78
CA THR A 359 -18.20 -2.46 7.67
C THR A 359 -17.18 -1.44 8.18
N ALA A 360 -17.50 -0.73 9.26
CA ALA A 360 -16.62 0.30 9.83
C ALA A 360 -15.43 -0.29 10.61
N SER A 361 -15.57 -1.46 11.23
CA SER A 361 -14.58 -2.02 12.14
C SER A 361 -13.74 -3.15 11.57
N LEU A 362 -14.26 -3.98 10.65
CA LEU A 362 -13.60 -5.24 10.27
C LEU A 362 -12.17 -5.04 9.77
N PHE A 363 -11.94 -4.16 8.79
CA PHE A 363 -10.61 -3.94 8.23
C PHE A 363 -9.66 -3.19 9.18
N PRO A 364 -10.05 -2.06 9.81
CA PRO A 364 -9.20 -1.40 10.81
C PRO A 364 -8.78 -2.32 11.95
N PHE A 365 -9.69 -3.13 12.49
CA PHE A 365 -9.36 -4.05 13.59
C PHE A 365 -8.48 -5.21 13.13
N LEU A 366 -8.61 -5.70 11.88
CA LEU A 366 -7.68 -6.69 11.32
C LEU A 366 -6.26 -6.12 11.23
N CYS A 367 -6.12 -4.90 10.67
CA CYS A 367 -4.82 -4.22 10.60
C CYS A 367 -4.26 -3.91 11.99
N PHE A 368 -5.09 -3.43 12.91
CA PHE A 368 -4.70 -3.15 14.29
C PHE A 368 -4.25 -4.41 15.03
N SER A 369 -4.92 -5.55 14.83
CA SER A 369 -4.54 -6.81 15.47
C SER A 369 -3.16 -7.29 15.03
N ILE A 370 -2.88 -7.25 13.71
CA ILE A 370 -1.55 -7.60 13.20
C ILE A 370 -0.52 -6.57 13.68
N GLY A 371 -0.86 -5.28 13.64
CA GLY A 371 0.00 -4.20 14.10
C GLY A 371 0.34 -4.29 15.58
N LEU A 372 -0.59 -4.72 16.43
CA LEU A 372 -0.38 -4.90 17.87
C LEU A 372 0.61 -6.03 18.16
N VAL A 373 0.54 -7.14 17.41
CA VAL A 373 1.53 -8.23 17.51
C VAL A 373 2.92 -7.73 17.10
N LEU A 374 3.03 -7.05 15.95
CA LEU A 374 4.31 -6.48 15.49
C LEU A 374 4.85 -5.42 16.46
N ASN A 375 3.98 -4.57 17.00
CA ASN A 375 4.36 -3.53 17.94
C ASN A 375 4.88 -4.11 19.27
N THR A 376 4.30 -5.22 19.72
CA THR A 376 4.79 -5.93 20.92
C THR A 376 6.21 -6.45 20.70
N ILE A 377 6.49 -6.99 19.50
CA ILE A 377 7.84 -7.39 19.11
C ILE A 377 8.77 -6.17 19.05
N ALA A 378 8.31 -5.05 18.49
CA ALA A 378 9.11 -3.82 18.42
C ALA A 378 9.50 -3.26 19.78
N ILE A 379 8.56 -3.26 20.73
CA ILE A 379 8.81 -2.84 22.11
C ILE A 379 9.83 -3.78 22.78
N PHE A 380 9.71 -5.09 22.56
CA PHE A 380 10.64 -6.07 23.12
C PHE A 380 12.09 -5.83 22.66
N TYR A 381 12.28 -5.52 21.37
CA TYR A 381 13.59 -5.20 20.80
C TYR A 381 14.03 -3.74 21.03
N ARG A 382 13.20 -2.88 21.64
CA ARG A 382 13.44 -1.42 21.77
C ARG A 382 13.74 -0.73 20.43
N SER A 383 13.07 -1.16 19.36
CA SER A 383 13.23 -0.58 18.02
C SER A 383 12.43 0.72 17.86
N LEU A 384 12.91 1.63 17.02
CA LEU A 384 12.17 2.81 16.55
C LEU A 384 10.94 2.46 15.72
N ALA A 385 10.83 1.22 15.22
CA ALA A 385 9.61 0.73 14.58
C ALA A 385 8.44 0.60 15.57
N ALA A 386 8.69 0.70 16.89
CA ALA A 386 7.63 0.69 17.89
C ALA A 386 6.81 1.97 17.79
N ILE A 387 5.51 1.82 17.54
CA ILE A 387 4.55 2.91 17.46
C ILE A 387 4.25 3.40 18.89
N PRO A 388 4.51 4.68 19.20
CA PRO A 388 4.19 5.25 20.50
C PRO A 388 2.70 5.20 20.81
N PHE A 389 2.34 5.03 22.08
CA PHE A 389 0.93 4.96 22.53
C PHE A 389 0.11 6.18 22.07
N GLY A 390 0.69 7.39 22.14
CA GLY A 390 0.01 8.61 21.67
C GLY A 390 -0.43 8.54 20.21
N THR A 391 0.40 7.96 19.33
CA THR A 391 0.09 7.78 17.91
C THR A 391 -1.06 6.79 17.71
N MET A 392 -1.11 5.71 18.50
CA MET A 392 -2.23 4.77 18.45
C MET A 392 -3.55 5.43 18.85
N VAL A 393 -3.53 6.28 19.88
CA VAL A 393 -4.70 7.05 20.31
C VAL A 393 -5.16 8.02 19.21
N VAL A 394 -4.22 8.72 18.54
CA VAL A 394 -4.55 9.62 17.42
C VAL A 394 -5.23 8.86 16.28
N ILE A 395 -4.71 7.69 15.89
CA ILE A 395 -5.32 6.85 14.84
C ILE A 395 -6.72 6.38 15.26
N PHE A 396 -6.90 5.99 16.52
CA PHE A 396 -8.20 5.60 17.05
C PHE A 396 -9.20 6.76 17.03
N VAL A 397 -8.78 7.97 17.42
CA VAL A 397 -9.61 9.19 17.36
C VAL A 397 -10.01 9.52 15.92
N LEU A 398 -9.08 9.44 14.97
CA LEU A 398 -9.38 9.62 13.54
C LEU A 398 -10.42 8.61 13.05
N TRP A 399 -10.30 7.34 13.46
CA TRP A 399 -11.29 6.33 13.13
C TRP A 399 -12.66 6.62 13.79
N ALA A 400 -12.69 6.93 15.08
CA ALA A 400 -13.91 7.11 15.85
C ALA A 400 -14.71 8.37 15.46
N PHE A 401 -14.04 9.47 15.16
CA PHE A 401 -14.69 10.77 14.90
C PHE A 401 -14.78 11.16 13.43
N ILE A 402 -14.00 10.54 12.54
CA ILE A 402 -14.05 10.82 11.10
C ILE A 402 -14.58 9.59 10.35
N SER A 403 -13.84 8.48 10.37
CA SER A 403 -14.19 7.31 9.54
C SER A 403 -15.54 6.70 9.92
N PHE A 404 -15.80 6.49 11.22
CA PHE A 404 -17.02 5.84 11.69
C PHE A 404 -18.29 6.65 11.36
N PRO A 405 -18.36 7.97 11.65
CA PRO A 405 -19.50 8.80 11.23
C PRO A 405 -19.69 8.86 9.71
N LEU A 406 -18.61 8.89 8.93
CA LEU A 406 -18.71 8.88 7.46
C LEU A 406 -19.25 7.55 6.93
N VAL A 407 -18.86 6.40 7.52
CA VAL A 407 -19.45 5.09 7.18
C VAL A 407 -20.93 5.06 7.54
N LEU A 408 -21.34 5.61 8.69
CA LEU A 408 -22.74 5.72 9.08
C LEU A 408 -23.53 6.56 8.04
N LEU A 409 -23.02 7.73 7.70
CA LEU A 409 -23.64 8.63 6.71
C LEU A 409 -23.76 7.93 5.34
N GLY A 410 -22.68 7.31 4.88
CA GLY A 410 -22.67 6.49 3.67
C GLY A 410 -23.71 5.39 3.71
N THR A 411 -23.83 4.67 4.83
CA THR A 411 -24.79 3.58 5.00
C THR A 411 -26.23 4.09 4.89
N VAL A 412 -26.56 5.21 5.52
CA VAL A 412 -27.90 5.80 5.45
C VAL A 412 -28.24 6.21 4.00
N VAL A 413 -27.32 6.89 3.32
CA VAL A 413 -27.50 7.32 1.92
C VAL A 413 -27.64 6.10 0.99
N GLY A 414 -26.75 5.11 1.11
CA GLY A 414 -26.75 3.91 0.28
C GLY A 414 -28.04 3.10 0.41
N ARG A 415 -28.57 2.98 1.63
CA ARG A 415 -29.85 2.31 1.89
C ARG A 415 -31.04 3.04 1.28
N ASN A 416 -31.08 4.36 1.40
CA ASN A 416 -32.20 5.14 0.90
C ASN A 416 -32.21 5.25 -0.62
N TRP A 417 -31.04 5.36 -1.27
CA TRP A 417 -30.97 5.56 -2.72
C TRP A 417 -30.85 4.26 -3.52
N SER A 418 -30.13 3.26 -3.01
CA SER A 418 -29.81 2.03 -3.73
C SER A 418 -30.30 0.76 -3.03
N GLY A 419 -31.05 0.90 -1.93
CA GLY A 419 -31.47 -0.21 -1.08
C GLY A 419 -32.80 -0.87 -1.43
N ALA A 420 -33.52 -0.39 -2.44
CA ALA A 420 -34.76 -1.01 -2.89
C ALA A 420 -34.46 -2.33 -3.64
N PRO A 421 -35.11 -3.46 -3.29
CA PRO A 421 -34.98 -4.71 -4.05
C PRO A 421 -35.44 -4.51 -5.50
N ASN A 422 -34.54 -4.77 -6.45
CA ASN A 422 -34.79 -4.61 -7.88
C ASN A 422 -34.25 -5.80 -8.67
N ASN A 423 -34.70 -7.00 -8.30
CA ASN A 423 -34.29 -8.23 -8.94
C ASN A 423 -34.99 -8.39 -10.31
N PRO A 424 -34.24 -8.69 -11.40
CA PRO A 424 -34.82 -8.89 -12.72
C PRO A 424 -35.86 -10.02 -12.78
N CYS A 425 -35.64 -11.09 -12.03
CA CYS A 425 -36.54 -12.25 -11.96
C CYS A 425 -37.11 -12.41 -10.55
N ARG A 426 -38.33 -12.94 -10.47
CA ARG A 426 -38.96 -13.29 -9.19
C ARG A 426 -38.21 -14.45 -8.52
N VAL A 427 -37.89 -14.29 -7.25
CA VAL A 427 -37.21 -15.34 -6.45
C VAL A 427 -38.23 -16.37 -5.98
N LYS A 428 -37.98 -17.66 -6.25
CA LYS A 428 -38.81 -18.79 -5.78
C LYS A 428 -38.65 -18.99 -4.27
N THR A 429 -39.72 -19.41 -3.59
CA THR A 429 -39.72 -19.65 -2.14
C THR A 429 -38.85 -20.86 -1.78
N ILE A 430 -39.06 -21.97 -2.47
CA ILE A 430 -38.34 -23.24 -2.27
C ILE A 430 -37.07 -23.26 -3.13
N PRO A 431 -35.88 -23.50 -2.53
CA PRO A 431 -34.63 -23.60 -3.28
C PRO A 431 -34.56 -24.91 -4.07
N ARG A 432 -34.09 -24.85 -5.31
CA ARG A 432 -33.82 -26.06 -6.11
C ARG A 432 -32.60 -26.82 -5.58
N PRO A 433 -32.62 -28.18 -5.57
CA PRO A 433 -31.42 -28.97 -5.30
C PRO A 433 -30.36 -28.75 -6.38
N ILE A 434 -29.10 -28.64 -5.97
CA ILE A 434 -27.95 -28.46 -6.87
C ILE A 434 -27.47 -29.84 -7.32
N PRO A 435 -27.35 -30.10 -8.64
CA PRO A 435 -26.89 -31.40 -9.13
C PRO A 435 -25.43 -31.68 -8.76
N GLU A 436 -25.07 -32.96 -8.68
CA GLU A 436 -23.68 -33.37 -8.53
C GLU A 436 -22.87 -32.99 -9.78
N LYS A 437 -21.68 -32.46 -9.56
CA LYS A 437 -20.85 -31.88 -10.63
C LYS A 437 -19.45 -32.44 -10.61
N LYS A 438 -18.81 -32.39 -11.78
CA LYS A 438 -17.40 -32.75 -11.94
C LYS A 438 -16.52 -31.87 -11.05
N TRP A 439 -15.41 -32.45 -10.57
CA TRP A 439 -14.54 -31.83 -9.57
C TRP A 439 -14.06 -30.41 -9.94
N TYR A 440 -13.77 -30.16 -11.22
CA TYR A 440 -13.27 -28.86 -11.71
C TYR A 440 -14.33 -27.75 -11.72
N LEU A 441 -15.63 -28.07 -11.64
CA LEU A 441 -16.72 -27.10 -11.55
C LEU A 441 -17.10 -26.78 -10.10
N THR A 442 -16.38 -27.32 -9.11
CA THR A 442 -16.64 -27.02 -7.70
C THR A 442 -16.31 -25.56 -7.37
N PRO A 443 -17.05 -24.90 -6.46
CA PRO A 443 -16.86 -23.48 -6.18
C PRO A 443 -15.47 -23.17 -5.63
N SER A 444 -14.88 -24.09 -4.87
CA SER A 444 -13.53 -23.99 -4.33
C SER A 444 -12.47 -23.98 -5.44
N VAL A 445 -12.56 -24.90 -6.41
CA VAL A 445 -11.61 -24.98 -7.53
C VAL A 445 -11.71 -23.75 -8.42
N ILE A 446 -12.93 -23.31 -8.77
CA ILE A 446 -13.14 -22.07 -9.54
C ILE A 446 -12.59 -20.85 -8.77
N SER A 447 -12.77 -20.81 -7.45
CA SER A 447 -12.26 -19.73 -6.61
C SER A 447 -10.73 -19.70 -6.60
N LEU A 448 -10.08 -20.85 -6.52
CA LEU A 448 -8.62 -20.93 -6.51
C LEU A 448 -8.05 -20.56 -7.90
N MET A 449 -8.57 -21.15 -8.97
CA MET A 449 -8.07 -20.91 -10.34
C MET A 449 -8.26 -19.47 -10.82
N GLY A 450 -9.30 -18.78 -10.33
CA GLY A 450 -9.62 -17.41 -10.75
C GLY A 450 -8.51 -16.39 -10.48
N GLY A 451 -7.71 -16.59 -9.42
CA GLY A 451 -6.66 -15.65 -9.03
C GLY A 451 -5.39 -15.73 -9.86
N LEU A 452 -5.20 -16.80 -10.64
CA LEU A 452 -3.95 -17.08 -11.37
C LEU A 452 -3.69 -16.07 -12.49
N LEU A 453 -4.72 -15.75 -13.28
CA LEU A 453 -4.60 -14.81 -14.41
C LEU A 453 -4.41 -13.35 -13.95
N PRO A 454 -5.18 -12.82 -12.98
CA PRO A 454 -4.90 -11.49 -12.43
C PRO A 454 -3.50 -11.41 -11.80
N PHE A 455 -3.04 -12.45 -11.09
CA PHE A 455 -1.68 -12.51 -10.56
C PHE A 455 -0.63 -12.45 -11.68
N GLY A 456 -0.79 -13.25 -12.74
CA GLY A 456 0.09 -13.23 -13.90
C GLY A 456 0.19 -11.84 -14.56
N SER A 457 -0.90 -11.08 -14.59
CA SER A 457 -0.95 -9.72 -15.15
C SER A 457 -0.25 -8.65 -14.31
N ILE A 458 0.04 -8.92 -13.04
CA ILE A 458 0.73 -7.96 -12.15
C ILE A 458 2.09 -8.47 -11.67
N PHE A 459 2.51 -9.67 -12.09
CA PHE A 459 3.66 -10.38 -11.54
C PHE A 459 4.96 -9.57 -11.60
N ILE A 460 5.28 -8.99 -12.77
CA ILE A 460 6.52 -8.22 -12.96
C ILE A 460 6.48 -6.93 -12.12
N GLU A 461 5.33 -6.27 -12.06
CA GLU A 461 5.19 -5.02 -11.29
C GLU A 461 5.22 -5.28 -9.79
N MET A 462 4.70 -6.43 -9.36
CA MET A 462 4.80 -6.87 -7.97
C MET A 462 6.27 -7.02 -7.53
N TYR A 463 7.16 -7.48 -8.41
CA TYR A 463 8.60 -7.53 -8.12
C TYR A 463 9.18 -6.14 -7.83
N PHE A 464 8.82 -5.12 -8.63
CA PHE A 464 9.28 -3.74 -8.44
C PHE A 464 8.70 -3.10 -7.18
N VAL A 465 7.41 -3.35 -6.90
CA VAL A 465 6.75 -2.90 -5.67
C VAL A 465 7.43 -3.52 -4.45
N PHE A 466 7.66 -4.84 -4.45
CA PHE A 466 8.35 -5.54 -3.38
C PHE A 466 9.77 -5.03 -3.20
N THR A 467 10.49 -4.82 -4.30
CA THR A 467 11.86 -4.30 -4.23
C THR A 467 11.91 -2.89 -3.67
N SER A 468 10.93 -2.04 -3.95
CA SER A 468 10.88 -0.67 -3.43
C SER A 468 10.41 -0.60 -1.97
N PHE A 469 9.54 -1.52 -1.54
CA PHE A 469 9.05 -1.56 -0.17
C PHE A 469 10.06 -2.22 0.78
N TRP A 470 10.78 -3.23 0.30
CA TRP A 470 11.68 -4.06 1.09
C TRP A 470 13.17 -3.80 0.87
N ASN A 471 13.56 -3.07 -0.18
CA ASN A 471 14.92 -2.53 -0.32
C ASN A 471 14.84 -1.00 -0.30
N TYR A 472 15.94 -0.31 0.03
CA TYR A 472 16.01 1.14 0.20
C TYR A 472 15.80 1.97 -1.08
N LYS A 473 14.93 1.53 -2.00
CA LYS A 473 14.67 2.19 -3.28
C LYS A 473 13.32 2.89 -3.26
N VAL A 474 13.31 4.17 -3.58
CA VAL A 474 12.07 4.96 -3.67
C VAL A 474 11.36 4.61 -4.99
N TYR A 475 10.13 4.09 -4.89
CA TYR A 475 9.29 3.92 -6.07
C TYR A 475 8.72 5.28 -6.51
N TYR A 476 9.10 5.74 -7.69
CA TYR A 476 8.67 7.04 -8.22
C TYR A 476 7.81 6.94 -9.49
N VAL A 477 7.62 5.74 -10.04
CA VAL A 477 6.95 5.56 -11.33
C VAL A 477 5.44 5.34 -11.20
N TYR A 478 4.77 6.29 -10.52
CA TYR A 478 3.34 6.21 -10.20
C TYR A 478 2.42 6.11 -11.42
N GLY A 479 2.85 6.62 -12.59
CA GLY A 479 2.10 6.50 -13.84
C GLY A 479 1.94 5.04 -14.31
N PHE A 480 2.99 4.23 -14.21
CA PHE A 480 2.89 2.79 -14.53
C PHE A 480 2.03 2.06 -13.48
N MET A 481 2.16 2.40 -12.20
CA MET A 481 1.31 1.85 -11.14
C MET A 481 -0.19 2.09 -11.42
N LEU A 482 -0.57 3.27 -11.92
CA LEU A 482 -1.95 3.56 -12.31
C LEU A 482 -2.44 2.63 -13.43
N LEU A 483 -1.64 2.45 -14.47
CA LEU A 483 -1.98 1.59 -15.61
C LEU A 483 -2.16 0.13 -15.16
N VAL A 484 -1.23 -0.37 -14.35
CA VAL A 484 -1.26 -1.73 -13.81
C VAL A 484 -2.47 -1.93 -12.90
N PHE A 485 -2.81 -0.93 -12.09
CA PHE A 485 -4.02 -0.95 -11.27
C PHE A 485 -5.28 -1.07 -12.14
N VAL A 486 -5.39 -0.30 -13.23
CA VAL A 486 -6.52 -0.39 -14.17
C VAL A 486 -6.59 -1.77 -14.84
N ILE A 487 -5.45 -2.30 -15.30
CA ILE A 487 -5.37 -3.65 -15.87
C ILE A 487 -5.86 -4.69 -14.86
N LEU A 488 -5.39 -4.63 -13.61
CA LEU A 488 -5.79 -5.54 -12.55
C LEU A 488 -7.31 -5.54 -12.35
N ILE A 489 -7.94 -4.35 -12.30
CA ILE A 489 -9.39 -4.22 -12.18
C ILE A 489 -10.10 -4.93 -13.35
N ILE A 490 -9.67 -4.67 -14.59
CA ILE A 490 -10.31 -5.24 -15.79
C ILE A 490 -10.14 -6.76 -15.84
N VAL A 491 -8.92 -7.27 -15.64
CA VAL A 491 -8.64 -8.71 -15.65
C VAL A 491 -9.43 -9.43 -14.56
N THR A 492 -9.47 -8.86 -13.36
CA THR A 492 -10.22 -9.42 -12.22
C THR A 492 -11.71 -9.52 -12.53
N ILE A 493 -12.31 -8.47 -13.12
CA ILE A 493 -13.72 -8.49 -13.56
C ILE A 493 -13.94 -9.56 -14.63
N CYS A 494 -13.07 -9.65 -15.64
CA CYS A 494 -13.26 -10.61 -16.73
C CYS A 494 -13.20 -12.05 -16.24
N VAL A 495 -12.18 -12.40 -15.44
CA VAL A 495 -12.00 -13.77 -14.94
C VAL A 495 -13.14 -14.18 -14.01
N THR A 496 -13.61 -13.27 -13.15
CA THR A 496 -14.75 -13.54 -12.28
C THR A 496 -16.05 -13.71 -13.04
N ILE A 497 -16.30 -12.91 -14.11
CA ILE A 497 -17.45 -13.11 -15.00
C ILE A 497 -17.42 -14.51 -15.62
N VAL A 498 -16.28 -14.91 -16.17
CA VAL A 498 -16.10 -16.25 -16.77
C VAL A 498 -16.34 -17.36 -15.74
N GLY A 499 -15.75 -17.25 -14.55
CA GLY A 499 -15.96 -18.19 -13.45
C GLY A 499 -17.42 -18.28 -13.02
N THR A 500 -18.11 -17.13 -12.91
CA THR A 500 -19.55 -17.12 -12.58
C THR A 500 -20.42 -17.73 -13.68
N TYR A 501 -20.09 -17.50 -14.94
CA TYR A 501 -20.82 -18.09 -16.06
C TYR A 501 -20.69 -19.63 -16.06
N PHE A 502 -19.47 -20.16 -15.86
CA PHE A 502 -19.29 -21.61 -15.73
C PHE A 502 -20.03 -22.19 -14.53
N LEU A 503 -20.06 -21.49 -13.40
CA LEU A 503 -20.80 -21.93 -12.22
C LEU A 503 -22.32 -21.96 -12.45
N LEU A 504 -22.86 -20.94 -13.13
CA LEU A 504 -24.28 -20.88 -13.47
C LEU A 504 -24.67 -21.93 -14.50
N ASN A 505 -23.81 -22.21 -15.49
CA ASN A 505 -24.02 -23.32 -16.44
C ASN A 505 -24.03 -24.68 -15.75
N ALA A 506 -23.34 -24.82 -14.62
CA ALA A 506 -23.37 -26.00 -13.77
C ALA A 506 -24.56 -26.01 -12.79
N GLU A 507 -25.60 -25.21 -13.06
CA GLU A 507 -26.84 -25.08 -12.27
C GLU A 507 -26.60 -24.73 -10.80
N ASN A 508 -25.48 -24.10 -10.49
CA ASN A 508 -25.14 -23.70 -9.12
C ASN A 508 -25.34 -22.18 -8.94
N TYR A 509 -26.40 -21.82 -8.22
CA TYR A 509 -26.77 -20.42 -7.98
C TYR A 509 -25.98 -19.74 -6.85
N HIS A 510 -25.02 -20.41 -6.18
CA HIS A 510 -24.16 -19.83 -5.14
C HIS A 510 -22.97 -19.05 -5.71
N TRP A 511 -23.24 -18.14 -6.65
CA TRP A 511 -22.22 -17.38 -7.37
C TRP A 511 -21.66 -16.20 -6.57
N GLN A 512 -22.39 -15.68 -5.56
CA GLN A 512 -22.01 -14.46 -4.84
C GLN A 512 -20.66 -14.60 -4.10
N TRP A 513 -20.51 -15.63 -3.28
CA TRP A 513 -19.24 -15.89 -2.59
C TRP A 513 -18.17 -16.43 -3.53
N THR A 514 -18.56 -17.25 -4.50
CA THR A 514 -17.62 -17.81 -5.48
C THR A 514 -16.96 -16.71 -6.30
N SER A 515 -17.71 -15.71 -6.77
CA SER A 515 -17.15 -14.54 -7.49
C SER A 515 -16.21 -13.72 -6.62
N PHE A 516 -16.59 -13.47 -5.36
CA PHE A 516 -15.74 -12.77 -4.40
C PHE A 516 -14.42 -13.52 -4.16
N PHE A 517 -14.47 -14.81 -3.81
CA PHE A 517 -13.26 -15.60 -3.54
C PHE A 517 -12.42 -15.87 -4.79
N SER A 518 -13.05 -15.97 -5.96
CA SER A 518 -12.36 -16.12 -7.24
C SER A 518 -11.43 -14.96 -7.58
N ALA A 519 -11.82 -13.73 -7.24
CA ALA A 519 -10.93 -12.59 -7.34
C ALA A 519 -10.01 -12.42 -6.13
N ALA A 520 -10.50 -12.69 -4.91
CA ALA A 520 -9.69 -12.55 -3.71
C ALA A 520 -8.48 -13.50 -3.70
N SER A 521 -8.56 -14.65 -4.37
CA SER A 521 -7.47 -15.62 -4.47
C SER A 521 -6.23 -15.06 -5.19
N THR A 522 -6.31 -13.96 -5.93
CA THR A 522 -5.12 -13.23 -6.43
C THR A 522 -4.16 -12.89 -5.30
N ALA A 523 -4.66 -12.49 -4.13
CA ALA A 523 -3.83 -12.17 -2.98
C ALA A 523 -3.12 -13.41 -2.39
N LEU A 524 -3.69 -14.60 -2.53
CA LEU A 524 -3.03 -15.85 -2.12
C LEU A 524 -1.78 -16.10 -2.97
N TYR A 525 -1.87 -15.92 -4.29
CA TYR A 525 -0.73 -16.06 -5.18
C TYR A 525 0.36 -15.01 -4.91
N VAL A 526 -0.04 -13.77 -4.60
CA VAL A 526 0.90 -12.72 -4.18
C VAL A 526 1.58 -13.08 -2.85
N TYR A 527 0.85 -13.65 -1.89
CA TYR A 527 1.43 -14.11 -0.63
C TYR A 527 2.40 -15.29 -0.84
N LEU A 528 2.07 -16.26 -1.69
CA LEU A 528 3.00 -17.34 -2.06
C LEU A 528 4.26 -16.81 -2.74
N TYR A 529 4.10 -15.83 -3.64
CA TYR A 529 5.23 -15.14 -4.25
C TYR A 529 6.10 -14.42 -3.22
N SER A 530 5.50 -13.83 -2.17
CA SER A 530 6.26 -13.19 -1.10
C SER A 530 7.19 -14.14 -0.34
N ILE A 531 6.78 -15.41 -0.17
CA ILE A 531 7.62 -16.44 0.45
C ILE A 531 8.82 -16.74 -0.45
N TYR A 532 8.57 -16.92 -1.76
CA TYR A 532 9.64 -17.08 -2.74
C TYR A 532 10.61 -15.88 -2.75
N TYR A 533 10.06 -14.66 -2.75
CA TYR A 533 10.84 -13.42 -2.76
C TYR A 533 11.73 -13.32 -1.52
N TYR A 534 11.19 -13.64 -0.33
CA TYR A 534 11.94 -13.63 0.92
C TYR A 534 13.18 -14.53 0.84
N HIS A 535 13.02 -15.78 0.43
CA HIS A 535 14.12 -16.75 0.43
C HIS A 535 15.11 -16.59 -0.72
N VAL A 536 14.66 -16.15 -1.91
CA VAL A 536 15.48 -16.17 -3.14
C VAL A 536 16.02 -14.79 -3.50
N LYS A 537 15.33 -13.71 -3.14
CA LYS A 537 15.68 -12.34 -3.56
C LYS A 537 16.19 -11.46 -2.42
N THR A 538 15.89 -11.78 -1.17
CA THR A 538 16.35 -10.98 -0.03
C THR A 538 17.46 -11.67 0.76
N LYS A 539 18.30 -10.87 1.43
CA LYS A 539 19.29 -11.34 2.41
C LYS A 539 18.82 -11.12 3.85
N MET A 540 17.52 -10.93 4.05
CA MET A 540 16.92 -10.64 5.34
C MET A 540 17.06 -11.84 6.29
N SER A 541 17.38 -11.57 7.54
CA SER A 541 17.56 -12.60 8.56
C SER A 541 17.07 -12.13 9.94
N GLY A 542 16.93 -13.07 10.87
CA GLY A 542 16.51 -12.76 12.24
C GLY A 542 14.99 -12.70 12.44
N PHE A 543 14.57 -12.96 13.67
CA PHE A 543 13.16 -13.08 14.04
C PHE A 543 12.37 -11.77 13.85
N PHE A 544 12.97 -10.64 14.20
CA PHE A 544 12.36 -9.32 14.08
C PHE A 544 12.01 -9.01 12.62
N GLN A 545 13.01 -9.01 11.73
CA GLN A 545 12.82 -8.70 10.31
C GLN A 545 11.86 -9.68 9.63
N THR A 546 11.95 -10.98 9.95
CA THR A 546 11.02 -12.00 9.42
C THR A 546 9.57 -11.69 9.82
N SER A 547 9.33 -11.37 11.09
CA SER A 547 7.99 -11.07 11.60
C SER A 547 7.39 -9.82 10.95
N PHE A 548 8.18 -8.75 10.83
CA PHE A 548 7.75 -7.52 10.16
C PHE A 548 7.49 -7.72 8.67
N TYR A 549 8.34 -8.48 7.98
CA TYR A 549 8.17 -8.81 6.57
C TYR A 549 6.84 -9.51 6.30
N PHE A 550 6.59 -10.63 6.98
CA PHE A 550 5.36 -11.39 6.79
C PHE A 550 4.13 -10.69 7.36
N GLY A 551 4.27 -9.95 8.46
CA GLY A 551 3.16 -9.18 9.05
C GLY A 551 2.64 -8.09 8.13
N TYR A 552 3.50 -7.21 7.60
CA TYR A 552 3.06 -6.19 6.65
C TYR A 552 2.65 -6.77 5.30
N THR A 553 3.32 -7.83 4.82
CA THR A 553 2.90 -8.51 3.60
C THR A 553 1.51 -9.15 3.75
N LEU A 554 1.20 -9.71 4.92
CA LEU A 554 -0.13 -10.23 5.24
C LEU A 554 -1.17 -9.11 5.23
N MET A 555 -0.89 -7.96 5.87
CA MET A 555 -1.79 -6.79 5.80
C MET A 555 -2.04 -6.34 4.35
N PHE A 556 -0.97 -6.26 3.54
CA PHE A 556 -1.05 -5.91 2.12
C PHE A 556 -1.93 -6.91 1.34
N CYS A 557 -1.71 -8.21 1.52
CA CYS A 557 -2.47 -9.26 0.84
C CYS A 557 -3.94 -9.28 1.29
N LEU A 558 -4.24 -9.04 2.58
CA LEU A 558 -5.62 -8.90 3.05
C LEU A 558 -6.32 -7.72 2.37
N GLY A 559 -5.66 -6.57 2.27
CA GLY A 559 -6.18 -5.41 1.54
C GLY A 559 -6.44 -5.71 0.07
N LEU A 560 -5.45 -6.30 -0.62
CA LEU A 560 -5.54 -6.67 -2.03
C LEU A 560 -6.65 -7.70 -2.28
N GLY A 561 -6.78 -8.72 -1.42
CA GLY A 561 -7.79 -9.75 -1.56
C GLY A 561 -9.21 -9.22 -1.40
N ILE A 562 -9.44 -8.34 -0.42
CA ILE A 562 -10.74 -7.70 -0.20
C ILE A 562 -11.08 -6.75 -1.37
N LEU A 563 -10.10 -5.98 -1.86
CA LEU A 563 -10.24 -5.10 -3.02
C LEU A 563 -10.63 -5.89 -4.27
N CYS A 564 -9.82 -6.88 -4.65
CA CYS A 564 -10.08 -7.70 -5.83
C CYS A 564 -11.43 -8.43 -5.69
N GLY A 565 -11.70 -9.02 -4.52
CA GLY A 565 -12.95 -9.71 -4.23
C GLY A 565 -14.18 -8.82 -4.42
N ALA A 566 -14.15 -7.58 -3.93
CA ALA A 566 -15.25 -6.63 -4.10
C ALA A 566 -15.47 -6.25 -5.57
N VAL A 567 -14.39 -5.98 -6.30
CA VAL A 567 -14.42 -5.61 -7.72
C VAL A 567 -14.97 -6.77 -8.56
N GLY A 568 -14.49 -7.99 -8.30
CA GLY A 568 -14.99 -9.22 -8.91
C GLY A 568 -16.48 -9.44 -8.66
N TYR A 569 -16.91 -9.34 -7.41
CA TYR A 569 -18.32 -9.48 -7.04
C TYR A 569 -19.22 -8.44 -7.74
N LEU A 570 -18.80 -7.18 -7.79
CA LEU A 570 -19.56 -6.12 -8.46
C LEU A 570 -19.64 -6.34 -9.97
N GLY A 571 -18.53 -6.73 -10.61
CA GLY A 571 -18.49 -7.11 -12.01
C GLY A 571 -19.44 -8.26 -12.33
N SER A 572 -19.36 -9.36 -11.57
CA SER A 572 -20.28 -10.49 -11.68
C SER A 572 -21.74 -10.10 -11.41
N THR A 573 -22.01 -9.21 -10.45
CA THR A 573 -23.38 -8.75 -10.17
C THR A 573 -23.98 -7.99 -11.35
N LEU A 574 -23.20 -7.13 -12.01
CA LEU A 574 -23.62 -6.42 -13.22
C LEU A 574 -23.88 -7.39 -14.37
N PHE A 575 -22.98 -8.36 -14.57
CA PHE A 575 -23.13 -9.42 -15.57
C PHE A 575 -24.40 -10.25 -15.34
N VAL A 576 -24.58 -10.80 -14.13
CA VAL A 576 -25.75 -11.61 -13.77
C VAL A 576 -27.04 -10.81 -13.99
N ARG A 577 -27.12 -9.57 -13.48
CA ARG A 577 -28.30 -8.73 -13.73
C ARG A 577 -28.55 -8.49 -15.22
N ARG A 578 -27.49 -8.34 -16.01
CA ARG A 578 -27.61 -8.09 -17.46
C ARG A 578 -28.14 -9.30 -18.21
N ILE A 579 -27.68 -10.52 -17.91
CA ILE A 579 -28.13 -11.74 -18.59
C ILE A 579 -29.57 -12.11 -18.19
N TYR A 580 -29.97 -11.95 -16.93
CA TYR A 580 -31.32 -12.29 -16.47
C TYR A 580 -32.38 -11.23 -16.77
N ARG A 581 -32.00 -9.96 -16.98
CA ARG A 581 -32.96 -8.93 -17.43
C ARG A 581 -33.53 -9.22 -18.81
N ASN A 582 -32.81 -9.97 -19.64
CA ASN A 582 -33.22 -10.27 -21.01
C ASN A 582 -34.05 -11.56 -21.10
N ILE A 583 -34.21 -12.31 -20.01
CA ILE A 583 -35.08 -13.48 -19.97
C ILE A 583 -36.51 -12.99 -19.72
N LYS A 584 -37.42 -13.21 -20.67
CA LYS A 584 -38.87 -13.10 -20.41
C LYS A 584 -39.25 -14.26 -19.51
N CYS A 585 -39.44 -13.99 -18.23
CA CYS A 585 -40.02 -14.93 -17.27
C CYS A 585 -41.43 -14.43 -16.94
N ASP A 586 -42.37 -14.63 -17.86
CA ASP A 586 -43.81 -14.50 -17.57
C ASP A 586 -44.35 -15.86 -17.11
#